data_AF-A0A946S3L8-F1
#
_entry.id   AF-A0A946S3L8-F1
#
_cell.length_a   1.000
_cell.length_b   1.000
_cell.length_c   1.000
_cell.angle_alpha   90.00
_cell.angle_beta   90.00
_cell.angle_gamma   90.00
#
_symmetry.space_group_name_H-M   'P 1'
#
loop_
_entity.id
_entity.type
_entity.pdbx_description
1 polymer ?
#
loop_
_entity_poly.entity_id
_entity_poly.type
_entity_poly.pdbx_seq_one_letter_code
_entity_poly.pdbx_strand_id
1 'polypeptide(L)'
;MRRCIQITTFLLVIILLAIPEAKAEDSSAVKVDWKPSPAGAAFRSLALPGWGQAYVHKPVKAVIYGGIQHALVFSVFMRGHQYNLEHKYGEESRADFYRNERNRLSWYLAGAILLSTLDAYVDAHLYDFDVSDDLSESYEMKKTEDLSFMGVKIHFSWRFH
;
A
#
# COMPACT_ATOMS: atom_id res chain seq x y z
N MET A 1 -21.16 24.59 -3.46
CA MET A 1 -20.97 23.12 -3.27
C MET A 1 -19.82 22.52 -4.08
N ARG A 2 -19.71 22.74 -5.40
CA ARG A 2 -18.62 22.15 -6.23
C ARG A 2 -17.19 22.53 -5.79
N ARG A 3 -16.99 23.74 -5.26
CA ARG A 3 -15.69 24.23 -4.79
C ARG A 3 -15.22 23.61 -3.45
N CYS A 4 -16.15 23.28 -2.55
CA CYS A 4 -15.79 22.60 -1.29
C CYS A 4 -15.33 21.17 -1.56
N ILE A 5 -15.98 20.46 -2.48
CA ILE A 5 -15.59 19.11 -2.89
C ILE A 5 -14.19 19.12 -3.52
N GLN A 6 -13.90 20.09 -4.40
CA GLN A 6 -12.57 20.24 -5.01
C GLN A 6 -11.47 20.55 -3.99
N ILE A 7 -11.73 21.38 -2.99
CA ILE A 7 -10.76 21.71 -1.93
C ILE A 7 -10.51 20.49 -1.03
N THR A 8 -11.55 19.75 -0.66
CA THR A 8 -11.37 18.51 0.12
C THR A 8 -10.61 17.43 -0.65
N THR A 9 -10.83 17.30 -1.97
CA THR A 9 -10.06 16.35 -2.78
C THR A 9 -8.60 16.78 -2.95
N PHE A 10 -8.32 18.08 -3.09
CA PHE A 10 -6.94 18.59 -3.20
C PHE A 10 -6.15 18.39 -1.90
N LEU A 11 -6.79 18.63 -0.74
CA LEU A 11 -6.16 18.41 0.56
C LEU A 11 -5.85 16.93 0.82
N LEU A 12 -6.73 16.01 0.41
CA LEU A 12 -6.50 14.57 0.55
C LEU A 12 -5.33 14.08 -0.33
N VAL A 13 -5.18 14.63 -1.53
CA VAL A 13 -4.07 14.31 -2.44
C VAL A 13 -2.74 14.86 -1.91
N ILE A 14 -2.72 16.08 -1.35
CA ILE A 14 -1.49 16.64 -0.75
C ILE A 14 -1.05 15.85 0.48
N ILE A 15 -2.00 15.39 1.31
CA ILE A 15 -1.69 14.54 2.47
C ILE A 15 -1.17 13.16 2.03
N LEU A 16 -1.66 12.62 0.92
CA LEU A 16 -1.18 11.35 0.34
C LEU A 16 0.22 11.49 -0.28
N LEU A 17 0.56 12.66 -0.83
CA LEU A 17 1.87 12.98 -1.40
C LEU A 17 2.91 13.43 -0.36
N ALA A 18 2.46 13.85 0.83
CA ALA A 18 3.32 14.28 1.93
C ALA A 18 3.75 13.12 2.84
N ILE A 19 3.38 11.87 2.52
CA ILE A 19 3.92 10.70 3.20
C ILE A 19 5.40 10.63 2.77
N PRO A 20 6.36 10.81 3.69
CA PRO A 20 7.76 10.60 3.34
C PRO A 20 7.88 9.15 2.84
N GLU A 21 8.49 8.97 1.67
CA GLU A 21 8.88 7.63 1.20
C GLU A 21 9.65 6.98 2.35
N ALA A 22 9.08 5.91 2.91
CA ALA A 22 9.71 5.17 3.98
C ALA A 22 10.98 4.56 3.39
N LYS A 23 12.10 5.26 3.57
CA LYS A 23 13.42 4.75 3.24
C LYS A 23 13.60 3.49 4.08
N ALA A 24 13.77 2.35 3.43
CA ALA A 24 14.16 1.13 4.09
C ALA A 24 15.46 1.43 4.87
N GLU A 25 15.36 1.43 6.19
CA GLU A 25 16.51 1.57 7.07
C GLU A 25 17.27 0.26 6.95
N ASP A 26 18.39 0.31 6.22
CA ASP A 26 19.40 -0.75 6.20
C ASP A 26 20.02 -0.80 7.59
N SER A 27 19.35 -1.53 8.48
CA SER A 27 19.85 -1.85 9.78
C SER A 27 20.87 -2.96 9.59
N SER A 28 22.15 -2.60 9.64
CA SER A 28 23.29 -3.49 9.86
C SER A 28 23.26 -4.13 11.26
N ALA A 29 22.08 -4.52 11.73
CA ALA A 29 21.83 -5.18 13.00
C ALA A 29 21.88 -6.69 12.83
N VAL A 30 22.45 -7.36 13.84
CA VAL A 30 22.28 -8.76 14.20
C VAL A 30 21.17 -9.44 13.40
N LYS A 31 21.52 -10.44 12.57
CA LYS A 31 20.54 -11.31 11.90
C LYS A 31 19.73 -12.03 12.99
N VAL A 32 18.64 -11.42 13.44
CA VAL A 32 17.62 -12.08 14.23
C VAL A 32 16.94 -13.03 13.25
N ASP A 33 17.05 -14.33 13.50
CA ASP A 33 16.50 -15.41 12.68
C ASP A 33 14.97 -15.46 12.82
N TRP A 34 14.32 -14.36 12.46
CA TRP A 34 12.89 -14.18 12.60
C TRP A 34 12.17 -14.73 11.37
N LYS A 35 11.20 -15.62 11.61
CA LYS A 35 10.39 -16.25 10.58
C LYS A 35 8.91 -15.90 10.80
N PRO A 36 8.23 -15.22 9.85
CA PRO A 36 6.82 -14.90 9.99
C PRO A 36 6.00 -16.18 9.97
N SER A 37 5.12 -16.36 10.95
CA SER A 37 4.14 -17.45 10.88
C SER A 37 3.05 -17.12 9.83
N PRO A 38 2.77 -17.99 8.85
CA PRO A 38 1.73 -17.74 7.85
C PRO A 38 0.34 -17.54 8.46
N ALA A 39 0.01 -18.33 9.49
CA ALA A 39 -1.22 -18.15 10.27
C ALA A 39 -1.25 -16.81 11.03
N GLY A 40 -0.10 -16.34 11.53
CA GLY A 40 0.01 -15.05 12.21
C GLY A 40 -0.15 -13.86 11.28
N ALA A 41 0.33 -13.96 10.03
CA ALA A 41 0.09 -12.97 8.98
C ALA A 41 -1.39 -12.94 8.58
N ALA A 42 -1.98 -14.12 8.36
CA ALA A 42 -3.39 -14.24 7.97
C ALA A 42 -4.35 -13.69 9.03
N PHE A 43 -4.15 -14.04 10.31
CA PHE A 43 -4.99 -13.54 11.41
C PHE A 43 -4.92 -12.00 11.52
N ARG A 44 -3.74 -11.42 11.32
CA ARG A 44 -3.56 -9.96 11.36
C ARG A 44 -4.20 -9.26 10.17
N SER A 45 -4.10 -9.82 8.97
CA SER A 45 -4.84 -9.33 7.79
C SER A 45 -6.36 -9.38 7.99
N LEU A 46 -6.85 -10.38 8.74
CA LEU A 46 -8.26 -10.50 9.08
C LEU A 46 -8.70 -9.48 10.15
N ALA A 47 -7.83 -9.21 11.12
CA ALA A 47 -8.11 -8.30 12.24
C ALA A 47 -8.06 -6.83 11.82
N LEU A 48 -7.07 -6.45 11.00
CA LEU A 48 -6.93 -5.09 10.47
C LEU A 48 -6.51 -5.11 8.99
N PRO A 49 -7.20 -4.35 8.13
CA PRO A 49 -6.84 -4.25 6.73
C PRO A 49 -5.40 -3.73 6.55
N GLY A 50 -4.55 -4.51 5.86
CA GLY A 50 -3.14 -4.21 5.64
C GLY A 50 -2.15 -4.67 6.73
N TRP A 51 -2.60 -5.15 7.90
CA TRP A 51 -1.70 -5.46 9.02
C TRP A 51 -0.85 -6.72 8.82
N GLY A 52 -1.36 -7.76 8.13
CA GLY A 52 -0.56 -8.94 7.84
C GLY A 52 0.58 -8.69 6.83
N GLN A 53 0.42 -7.71 5.93
CA GLN A 53 1.46 -7.33 4.96
C GLN A 53 2.58 -6.51 5.63
N ALA A 54 2.24 -5.70 6.64
CA ALA A 54 3.23 -5.03 7.49
C ALA A 54 4.01 -6.03 8.34
N TYR A 55 3.36 -7.10 8.82
CA TYR A 55 4.01 -8.18 9.57
C TYR A 55 5.07 -8.90 8.71
N VAL A 56 4.79 -9.15 7.42
CA VAL A 56 5.74 -9.81 6.49
C VAL A 56 6.79 -8.81 5.93
N HIS A 57 6.95 -7.63 6.54
CA HIS A 57 7.93 -6.59 6.15
C HIS A 57 7.86 -6.17 4.66
N LYS A 58 6.67 -6.22 4.03
CA LYS A 58 6.46 -5.74 2.64
C LYS A 58 5.69 -4.41 2.64
N PRO A 59 6.36 -3.25 2.86
CA PRO A 59 5.69 -1.97 3.09
C PRO A 59 4.88 -1.49 1.89
N VAL A 60 5.36 -1.69 0.66
CA VAL A 60 4.64 -1.28 -0.56
C VAL A 60 3.33 -2.05 -0.70
N LYS A 61 3.35 -3.38 -0.50
CA LYS A 61 2.13 -4.21 -0.52
C LYS A 61 1.16 -3.79 0.59
N ALA A 62 1.67 -3.51 1.77
CA ALA A 62 0.85 -3.04 2.90
C ALA A 62 0.11 -1.73 2.55
N VAL A 63 0.80 -0.76 1.92
CA VAL A 63 0.17 0.49 1.47
C VAL A 63 -0.89 0.24 0.40
N ILE A 64 -0.60 -0.61 -0.59
CA ILE A 64 -1.56 -0.92 -1.67
C ILE A 64 -2.81 -1.61 -1.12
N TYR A 65 -2.67 -2.72 -0.40
CA TYR A 65 -3.81 -3.46 0.15
C TYR A 65 -4.58 -2.63 1.17
N GLY A 66 -3.87 -1.92 2.05
CA GLY A 66 -4.47 -1.02 3.03
C GLY A 66 -5.27 0.09 2.36
N GLY A 67 -4.72 0.72 1.32
CA GLY A 67 -5.41 1.78 0.56
C GLY A 67 -6.68 1.29 -0.13
N ILE A 68 -6.62 0.15 -0.82
CA ILE A 68 -7.79 -0.46 -1.49
C ILE A 68 -8.87 -0.82 -0.47
N GLN A 69 -8.50 -1.50 0.62
CA GLN A 69 -9.45 -1.93 1.66
C GLN A 69 -10.06 -0.72 2.37
N HIS A 70 -9.27 0.30 2.69
CA HIS A 70 -9.76 1.54 3.30
C HIS A 70 -10.75 2.27 2.37
N ALA A 71 -10.45 2.37 1.08
CA ALA A 71 -11.36 2.98 0.11
C ALA A 71 -12.69 2.22 -0.01
N LEU A 72 -12.66 0.88 0.02
CA LEU A 72 -13.86 0.04 -0.01
C LEU A 72 -14.68 0.18 1.28
N VAL A 73 -14.05 0.15 2.45
CA VAL A 73 -14.72 0.38 3.74
C VAL A 73 -15.39 1.75 3.76
N PHE A 74 -14.66 2.81 3.37
CA PHE A 74 -15.21 4.15 3.28
C PHE A 74 -16.41 4.20 2.33
N SER A 75 -16.32 3.54 1.17
CA SER A 75 -17.42 3.48 0.20
C SER A 75 -18.64 2.76 0.76
N VAL A 76 -18.47 1.62 1.42
CA VAL A 76 -19.57 0.89 2.10
C VAL A 76 -20.23 1.76 3.16
N PHE A 77 -19.43 2.45 3.99
CA PHE A 77 -19.95 3.34 5.02
C PHE A 77 -20.75 4.51 4.42
N MET A 78 -20.19 5.18 3.40
CA MET A 78 -20.84 6.31 2.74
C MET A 78 -22.16 5.90 2.05
N ARG A 79 -22.20 4.73 1.40
CA ARG A 79 -23.44 4.19 0.81
C ARG A 79 -24.45 3.78 1.87
N GLY A 80 -24.00 3.22 3.00
CA GLY A 80 -24.85 2.93 4.15
C GLY A 80 -25.47 4.19 4.74
N HIS A 81 -24.70 5.27 4.84
CA HIS A 81 -25.23 6.56 5.29
C HIS A 81 -26.29 7.12 4.33
N GLN A 82 -26.03 7.08 3.01
CA GLN A 82 -26.99 7.51 1.99
C GLN A 82 -28.28 6.67 2.03
N TYR A 83 -28.14 5.35 2.17
CA TYR A 83 -29.29 4.45 2.37
C TYR A 83 -30.13 4.87 3.57
N ASN A 84 -29.52 5.16 4.73
CA ASN A 84 -30.26 5.53 5.94
C ASN A 84 -31.03 6.85 5.78
N LEU A 85 -30.50 7.81 5.02
CA LEU A 85 -31.18 9.08 4.75
C LEU A 85 -32.38 8.88 3.81
N GLU A 86 -32.17 8.19 2.69
CA GLU A 86 -33.22 7.95 1.70
C GLU A 86 -34.31 7.01 2.22
N HIS A 87 -33.94 6.02 3.05
CA HIS A 87 -34.92 5.15 3.72
C HIS A 87 -35.81 5.91 4.71
N LYS A 88 -35.31 7.00 5.33
CA LYS A 88 -36.08 7.77 6.31
C LYS A 88 -36.91 8.89 5.69
N TYR A 89 -36.37 9.56 4.68
CA TYR A 89 -36.93 10.82 4.16
C TYR A 89 -37.13 10.82 2.65
N GLY A 90 -36.65 9.79 1.94
CA GLY A 90 -36.56 9.76 0.49
C GLY A 90 -37.49 8.72 -0.15
N GLU A 91 -37.19 8.43 -1.41
CA GLU A 91 -37.96 7.49 -2.23
C GLU A 91 -37.42 6.06 -2.06
N GLU A 92 -38.31 5.08 -1.97
CA GLU A 92 -37.95 3.67 -1.78
C GLU A 92 -37.00 3.16 -2.87
N SER A 93 -37.22 3.54 -4.13
CA SER A 93 -36.34 3.19 -5.26
C SER A 93 -34.89 3.67 -5.05
N ARG A 94 -34.71 4.87 -4.48
CA ARG A 94 -33.38 5.44 -4.19
C ARG A 94 -32.72 4.74 -3.00
N ALA A 95 -33.50 4.44 -1.96
CA ALA A 95 -33.02 3.67 -0.82
C ALA A 95 -32.53 2.27 -1.28
N ASP A 96 -33.33 1.58 -2.10
CA ASP A 96 -33.00 0.27 -2.65
C ASP A 96 -31.76 0.29 -3.53
N PHE A 97 -31.58 1.35 -4.33
CA PHE A 97 -30.36 1.57 -5.09
C PHE A 97 -29.12 1.63 -4.16
N TYR A 98 -29.14 2.47 -3.11
CA TYR A 98 -28.02 2.59 -2.19
C TYR A 98 -27.78 1.32 -1.35
N ARG A 99 -28.85 0.57 -1.01
CA ARG A 99 -28.74 -0.74 -0.35
C ARG A 99 -28.01 -1.73 -1.25
N ASN A 100 -28.41 -1.86 -2.51
CA ASN A 100 -27.80 -2.77 -3.46
C ASN A 100 -26.34 -2.40 -3.75
N GLU A 101 -26.07 -1.10 -3.89
CA GLU A 101 -24.71 -0.58 -4.08
C GLU A 101 -23.80 -0.91 -2.89
N ARG A 102 -24.26 -0.65 -1.66
CA ARG A 102 -23.55 -1.01 -0.43
C ARG A 102 -23.29 -2.51 -0.35
N ASN A 103 -24.29 -3.34 -0.65
CA ASN A 103 -24.17 -4.79 -0.61
C ASN A 103 -23.13 -5.29 -1.64
N ARG A 104 -23.12 -4.73 -2.86
CA ARG A 104 -22.11 -5.05 -3.87
C ARG A 104 -20.70 -4.66 -3.43
N LEU A 105 -20.54 -3.46 -2.87
CA LEU A 105 -19.26 -3.01 -2.31
C LEU A 105 -18.80 -3.87 -1.13
N SER A 106 -19.73 -4.37 -0.32
CA SER A 106 -19.42 -5.28 0.80
C SER A 106 -18.85 -6.61 0.28
N TRP A 107 -19.37 -7.13 -0.83
CA TRP A 107 -18.78 -8.31 -1.50
C TRP A 107 -17.39 -8.04 -2.05
N TYR A 108 -17.16 -6.86 -2.65
CA TYR A 108 -15.81 -6.48 -3.11
C TYR A 108 -14.82 -6.33 -1.95
N LEU A 109 -15.27 -5.76 -0.83
CA LEU A 109 -14.45 -5.66 0.38
C LEU A 109 -14.07 -7.04 0.93
N ALA A 110 -15.04 -7.95 1.03
CA ALA A 110 -14.77 -9.32 1.47
C ALA A 110 -13.76 -10.03 0.56
N GLY A 111 -13.91 -9.90 -0.77
CA GLY A 111 -12.95 -10.43 -1.74
C GLY A 111 -11.56 -9.82 -1.59
N ALA A 112 -11.46 -8.50 -1.41
CA ALA A 112 -10.18 -7.81 -1.24
C ALA A 112 -9.45 -8.23 0.05
N ILE A 113 -10.19 -8.41 1.16
CA ILE A 113 -9.62 -8.93 2.43
C ILE A 113 -9.09 -10.35 2.22
N LEU A 114 -9.90 -11.23 1.61
CA LEU A 114 -9.51 -12.61 1.36
C LEU A 114 -8.26 -12.70 0.48
N LEU A 115 -8.22 -11.98 -0.64
CA LEU A 115 -7.07 -11.97 -1.55
C LEU A 115 -5.80 -11.46 -0.84
N SER A 116 -5.90 -10.37 -0.07
CA SER A 116 -4.75 -9.84 0.68
C SER A 116 -4.22 -10.83 1.74
N THR A 117 -5.13 -11.62 2.33
CA THR A 117 -4.82 -12.63 3.34
C THR A 117 -4.09 -13.80 2.72
N LEU A 118 -4.56 -14.28 1.56
CA LEU A 118 -3.92 -15.35 0.81
C LEU A 118 -2.55 -14.94 0.28
N ASP A 119 -2.40 -13.72 -0.26
CA ASP A 119 -1.11 -13.18 -0.72
C ASP A 119 -0.10 -13.11 0.44
N ALA A 120 -0.51 -12.62 1.61
CA ALA A 120 0.34 -12.59 2.81
C ALA A 120 0.70 -14.00 3.32
N TYR A 121 -0.25 -14.94 3.24
CA TYR A 121 -0.01 -16.33 3.65
C TYR A 121 1.02 -17.00 2.75
N VAL A 122 0.91 -16.83 1.42
CA VAL A 122 1.88 -17.35 0.44
C VAL A 122 3.24 -16.69 0.63
N ASP A 123 3.28 -15.35 0.79
CA ASP A 123 4.52 -14.62 1.06
C ASP A 123 5.24 -15.11 2.33
N ALA A 124 4.49 -15.40 3.39
CA ALA A 124 5.04 -15.94 4.63
C ALA A 124 5.50 -17.40 4.49
N HIS A 125 4.77 -18.22 3.71
CA HIS A 125 5.13 -19.63 3.49
C HIS A 125 6.38 -19.78 2.62
N LEU A 126 6.59 -18.86 1.68
CA LEU A 126 7.76 -18.80 0.81
C LEU A 126 8.89 -17.92 1.37
N TYR A 127 8.75 -17.40 2.59
CA TYR A 127 9.77 -16.52 3.20
C TYR A 127 11.13 -17.21 3.35
N ASP A 128 11.14 -18.51 3.63
CA ASP A 128 12.34 -19.33 3.77
C ASP A 128 12.88 -19.88 2.43
N PHE A 129 12.17 -19.70 1.32
CA PHE A 129 12.65 -20.09 -0.01
C PHE A 129 13.58 -19.00 -0.55
N ASP A 130 14.84 -19.10 -0.17
CA ASP A 130 15.94 -18.27 -0.68
C ASP A 130 16.26 -18.69 -2.13
N VAL A 131 15.70 -17.98 -3.11
CA VAL A 131 16.33 -17.91 -4.44
C VAL A 131 17.30 -16.74 -4.34
N SER A 132 18.41 -16.96 -3.63
CA SER A 132 19.55 -16.06 -3.68
C SER A 132 20.04 -16.09 -5.12
N ASP A 133 19.75 -15.03 -5.87
CA ASP A 133 20.44 -14.77 -7.13
C ASP A 133 21.94 -14.66 -6.80
N ASP A 134 22.68 -15.75 -6.98
CA ASP A 134 24.13 -15.77 -7.14
C ASP A 134 24.55 -15.10 -8.47
N LEU A 135 23.78 -14.08 -8.89
CA LEU A 135 23.75 -13.45 -10.20
C LEU A 135 23.57 -11.92 -10.12
N SER A 136 23.63 -11.31 -8.93
CA SER A 136 23.70 -9.84 -8.79
C SER A 136 25.07 -9.30 -8.37
N GLU A 137 26.10 -10.15 -8.22
CA GLU A 137 27.50 -9.73 -8.00
C GLU A 137 28.22 -9.36 -9.32
N SER A 138 27.55 -8.63 -10.21
CA SER A 138 28.21 -8.05 -11.40
C SER A 138 27.56 -6.78 -11.92
N TYR A 139 26.98 -5.96 -11.04
CA TYR A 139 26.65 -4.58 -11.40
C TYR A 139 27.27 -3.62 -10.39
N GLU A 140 28.61 -3.60 -10.40
CA GLU A 140 29.40 -2.49 -9.88
C GLU A 140 29.16 -1.26 -10.78
N MET A 141 28.01 -0.58 -10.60
CA MET A 141 27.86 0.78 -11.13
C MET A 141 28.74 1.70 -10.31
N LYS A 142 29.99 1.83 -10.76
CA LYS A 142 30.91 2.88 -10.34
C LYS A 142 30.25 4.23 -10.59
N LYS A 143 29.67 4.81 -9.53
CA LYS A 143 29.09 6.14 -9.51
C LYS A 143 30.20 7.16 -9.78
N THR A 144 30.29 7.64 -11.03
CA THR A 144 31.11 8.83 -11.33
C THR A 144 30.29 10.04 -10.89
N GLU A 145 30.73 10.64 -9.79
CA GLU A 145 30.14 11.86 -9.27
C GLU A 145 30.64 13.06 -10.07
N ASP A 146 29.71 13.81 -10.66
CA ASP A 146 29.92 15.21 -11.00
C ASP A 146 28.72 16.00 -10.46
N LEU A 147 28.68 16.17 -9.13
CA LEU A 147 27.79 17.12 -8.46
C LEU A 147 28.52 18.45 -8.32
N SER A 148 28.28 19.34 -9.29
CA SER A 148 28.70 20.73 -9.25
C SER A 148 27.89 21.49 -8.19
N PHE A 149 28.48 21.78 -7.03
CA PHE A 149 27.97 22.77 -6.08
C PHE A 149 29.03 23.88 -5.92
N MET A 150 28.63 25.14 -6.15
CA MET A 150 29.49 26.35 -6.05
C MET A 150 30.58 26.55 -7.13
N GLY A 151 30.29 26.29 -8.40
CA GLY A 151 31.00 26.95 -9.52
C GLY A 151 32.45 26.53 -9.81
N VAL A 152 32.96 25.48 -9.15
CA VAL A 152 34.23 24.85 -9.54
C VAL A 152 33.92 23.65 -10.43
N LYS A 153 34.39 23.69 -11.69
CA LYS A 153 34.35 22.55 -12.61
C LYS A 153 35.68 21.81 -12.54
N ILE A 154 35.68 20.57 -12.08
CA ILE A 154 36.81 19.65 -12.23
C ILE A 154 36.45 18.71 -13.36
N HIS A 155 37.32 18.59 -14.37
CA HIS A 155 37.08 17.79 -15.56
C HIS A 155 38.09 16.66 -15.62
N PHE A 156 37.62 15.41 -15.55
CA PHE A 156 38.46 14.23 -15.75
C PHE A 156 38.15 13.59 -17.10
N SER A 157 39.16 13.55 -17.98
CA SER A 157 39.06 12.92 -19.30
C SER A 157 39.88 11.63 -19.30
N TRP A 158 39.24 10.51 -19.65
CA TRP A 158 39.91 9.25 -19.94
C TRP A 158 39.77 8.93 -21.42
N ARG A 159 40.90 8.74 -22.11
CA ARG A 159 40.98 8.34 -23.52
C ARG A 159 41.76 7.04 -23.60
N PHE A 160 41.09 5.95 -23.92
CA PHE A 160 41.74 4.68 -24.25
C PHE A 160 42.06 4.68 -25.75
N HIS A 161 43.30 4.33 -26.11
CA HIS A 161 43.74 4.11 -27.50
C HIS A 161 43.49 2.66 -27.91
#